data_AF-A0A1Q2M1T6-F1
#
_entry.id   AF-A0A1Q2M1T6-F1
#
_cell.length_a   1.000
_cell.length_b   1.000
_cell.length_c   1.000
_cell.angle_alpha   90.00
_cell.angle_beta   90.00
_cell.angle_gamma   90.00
#
_symmetry.space_group_name_H-M   'P 1'
#
loop_
_entity.id
_entity.type
_entity.pdbx_description
1 polymer ?
#
loop_
_entity_poly.entity_id
_entity_poly.type
_entity_poly.pdbx_seq_one_letter_code
_entity_poly.pdbx_strand_id
1 'polypeptide(L)'
;MTKRFVITGCGRSGTTYIAKLLTELGCHCDHEVFFTGSKPGVFTRLAAQLGLREFAWQPPVIGEAAWEAVPWLPRMPDDILVLHQLRHPLEFIRSRQKKGWVHGYFRSRHLPHFPRMNKARFATLPLPEQADWLARFWIDWNALAEARAAGKQYLRYRIEDFDLEKLEEILQLLDFPHDPAQVEQVFSALPTNVNTRGQKREDITLDLLSDGTRADLSAAAQRYGYSL
;
A
#
# COMPACT_ATOMS: atom_id res chain seq x y z
N MET A 1 4.26 20.04 15.66
CA MET A 1 4.99 18.79 15.98
C MET A 1 4.79 17.87 14.79
N THR A 2 5.81 17.10 14.40
CA THR A 2 5.67 16.16 13.28
C THR A 2 4.56 15.15 13.55
N LYS A 3 3.66 14.98 12.59
CA LYS A 3 2.54 14.06 12.67
C LYS A 3 2.98 12.63 12.45
N ARG A 4 2.24 11.71 13.08
CA ARG A 4 2.36 10.29 12.77
C ARG A 4 1.64 9.96 11.48
N PHE A 5 2.14 8.96 10.76
CA PHE A 5 1.55 8.60 9.48
C PHE A 5 1.63 7.11 9.17
N VAL A 6 0.80 6.69 8.21
CA VAL A 6 0.86 5.35 7.64
C VAL A 6 0.77 5.45 6.12
N ILE A 7 1.72 4.82 5.43
CA ILE A 7 1.65 4.64 3.97
C ILE A 7 1.03 3.27 3.71
N THR A 8 -0.07 3.25 2.96
CA THR A 8 -0.76 2.01 2.62
C THR A 8 -1.26 1.99 1.18
N GLY A 9 -1.83 0.87 0.79
CA GLY A 9 -2.27 0.59 -0.57
C GLY A 9 -2.12 -0.89 -0.88
N CYS A 10 -2.08 -1.25 -2.15
CA CYS A 10 -1.80 -2.62 -2.54
C CYS A 10 -0.32 -2.97 -2.34
N GLY A 11 -0.01 -4.16 -1.79
CA GLY A 11 1.38 -4.60 -1.67
C GLY A 11 2.02 -4.78 -3.05
N ARG A 12 3.20 -4.18 -3.30
CA ARG A 12 3.85 -3.95 -4.62
C ARG A 12 3.51 -2.61 -5.29
N SER A 13 2.91 -1.66 -4.59
CA SER A 13 2.67 -0.31 -5.13
C SER A 13 3.85 0.66 -5.00
N GLY A 14 5.00 0.22 -4.49
CA GLY A 14 6.21 1.06 -4.34
C GLY A 14 6.47 1.56 -2.91
N THR A 15 5.78 1.02 -1.91
CA THR A 15 5.85 1.47 -0.52
C THR A 15 7.25 1.39 0.10
N THR A 16 8.07 0.42 -0.29
CA THR A 16 9.47 0.32 0.16
C THR A 16 10.33 1.51 -0.29
N TYR A 17 10.12 2.02 -1.51
CA TYR A 17 10.87 3.17 -2.02
C TYR A 17 10.56 4.41 -1.19
N ILE A 18 9.27 4.67 -0.94
CA ILE A 18 8.83 5.82 -0.14
C ILE A 18 9.31 5.71 1.31
N ALA A 19 9.20 4.54 1.94
CA ALA A 19 9.70 4.35 3.30
C ALA A 19 11.20 4.63 3.42
N LYS A 20 11.98 4.15 2.45
CA LYS A 20 13.42 4.42 2.39
C LYS A 20 13.69 5.91 2.17
N LEU A 21 13.04 6.53 1.20
CA LEU A 21 13.18 7.95 0.90
C LEU A 21 12.92 8.84 2.12
N LEU A 22 11.80 8.62 2.83
CA LEU A 22 11.48 9.36 4.04
C LEU A 22 12.52 9.13 5.15
N THR A 23 12.99 7.89 5.31
CA THR A 23 14.02 7.57 6.31
C THR A 23 15.35 8.25 6.02
N GLU A 24 15.78 8.33 4.74
CA GLU A 24 16.99 9.04 4.34
C GLU A 24 16.89 10.56 4.57
N LEU A 25 15.67 11.10 4.60
CA LEU A 25 15.37 12.49 4.96
C LEU A 25 15.29 12.73 6.49
N GLY A 26 15.46 11.68 7.30
CA GLY A 26 15.28 11.74 8.76
C GLY A 26 13.83 11.60 9.24
N CYS A 27 12.87 11.49 8.32
CA CYS A 27 11.48 11.16 8.60
C CYS A 27 11.34 9.63 8.75
N HIS A 28 11.80 9.10 9.89
CA HIS A 28 11.93 7.67 10.11
C HIS A 28 10.62 6.91 9.87
N CYS A 29 10.64 6.09 8.81
CA CYS A 29 9.50 5.32 8.32
C CYS A 29 9.89 3.85 8.17
N ASP A 30 9.31 2.98 9.00
CA ASP A 30 9.51 1.55 8.85
C ASP A 30 8.79 1.00 7.61
N HIS A 31 9.20 -0.18 7.13
CA HIS A 31 8.52 -0.90 6.05
C HIS A 31 8.12 -2.29 6.53
N GLU A 32 6.82 -2.50 6.72
CA GLU A 32 6.23 -3.78 7.16
C GLU A 32 6.94 -4.36 8.40
N VAL A 33 7.10 -3.57 9.47
CA VAL A 33 7.70 -3.98 10.77
C VAL A 33 6.63 -4.14 11.84
N PHE A 34 5.74 -3.16 12.01
CA PHE A 34 4.63 -3.24 12.95
C PHE A 34 3.46 -4.03 12.37
N PHE A 35 3.17 -3.85 11.08
CA PHE A 35 2.02 -4.47 10.41
C PHE A 35 2.35 -5.81 9.73
N THR A 36 3.52 -6.40 9.96
CA THR A 36 3.92 -7.68 9.34
C THR A 36 3.04 -8.85 9.76
N GLY A 37 2.68 -9.71 8.81
CA GLY A 37 2.30 -11.09 9.13
C GLY A 37 1.00 -11.21 9.93
N SER A 38 0.10 -10.23 9.78
CA SER A 38 -1.27 -10.26 10.29
C SER A 38 -1.49 -10.08 11.80
N LYS A 39 -0.49 -9.65 12.58
CA LYS A 39 -0.73 -9.37 14.02
C LYS A 39 0.11 -8.19 14.57
N PRO A 40 -0.52 -7.08 14.99
CA PRO A 40 -0.10 -6.45 16.23
C PRO A 40 -0.13 -7.53 17.31
N GLY A 41 0.89 -7.59 18.17
CA GLY A 41 0.98 -8.59 19.25
C GLY A 41 -0.32 -8.72 20.03
N VAL A 42 -0.57 -9.90 20.63
CA VAL A 42 -1.83 -10.19 21.35
C VAL A 42 -2.17 -9.08 22.34
N PHE A 43 -1.15 -8.57 23.05
CA PHE A 43 -1.29 -7.46 23.97
C PHE A 43 -1.68 -6.14 23.29
N THR A 44 -1.00 -5.75 22.21
CA THR A 44 -1.32 -4.53 21.45
C THR A 44 -2.74 -4.58 20.88
N ARG A 45 -3.18 -5.75 20.41
CA ARG A 45 -4.54 -5.97 19.93
C ARG A 45 -5.56 -5.84 21.05
N LEU A 46 -5.31 -6.48 22.19
CA LEU A 46 -6.21 -6.44 23.34
C LEU A 46 -6.32 -5.02 23.90
N ALA A 47 -5.19 -4.32 24.03
CA ALA A 47 -5.14 -2.94 24.49
C ALA A 47 -5.88 -2.00 23.53
N ALA A 48 -5.69 -2.14 22.21
CA ALA A 48 -6.44 -1.36 21.23
C ALA A 48 -7.94 -1.70 21.22
N GLN A 49 -8.33 -2.97 21.42
CA GLN A 49 -9.74 -3.37 21.53
C GLN A 49 -10.42 -2.82 22.79
N LEU A 50 -9.66 -2.66 23.87
CA LEU A 50 -10.15 -2.11 25.13
C LEU A 50 -10.04 -0.58 25.20
N GLY A 51 -9.61 0.09 24.11
CA GLY A 51 -9.36 1.55 24.09
C GLY A 51 -8.22 2.00 25.01
N LEU A 52 -7.41 1.05 25.51
CA LEU A 52 -6.36 1.28 26.49
C LEU A 52 -5.04 1.73 25.87
N ARG A 53 -4.83 1.49 24.56
CA ARG A 53 -3.68 1.99 23.81
C ARG A 53 -4.04 2.25 22.36
N GLU A 54 -3.64 3.43 21.90
CA GLU A 54 -3.48 3.68 20.47
C GLU A 54 -2.28 2.88 19.93
N PHE A 55 -2.36 2.47 18.66
CA PHE A 55 -1.18 1.94 17.97
C PHE A 55 -0.15 3.06 17.83
N ALA A 56 0.96 2.94 18.55
CA ALA A 56 2.03 3.93 18.56
C ALA A 56 3.37 3.27 18.23
N TRP A 57 4.12 3.90 17.33
CA TRP A 57 5.51 3.56 17.05
C TRP A 57 6.42 4.01 18.18
N GLN A 58 7.55 3.33 18.33
CA GLN A 58 8.59 3.75 19.26
C GLN A 58 9.48 4.80 18.60
N PRO A 59 9.83 5.91 19.28
CA PRO A 59 10.81 6.85 18.77
C PRO A 59 12.12 6.14 18.36
N PRO A 60 12.78 6.57 17.26
CA PRO A 60 12.48 7.77 16.47
C PRO A 60 11.44 7.55 15.36
N VAL A 61 10.85 6.35 15.24
CA VAL A 61 9.89 6.02 14.17
C VAL A 61 8.60 6.79 14.36
N ILE A 62 8.18 7.49 13.31
CA ILE A 62 6.97 8.32 13.28
C ILE A 62 5.93 7.83 12.27
N GLY A 63 6.28 6.88 11.42
CA GLY A 63 5.32 6.23 10.53
C GLY A 63 5.78 4.89 10.01
N GLU A 64 4.88 4.23 9.27
CA GLU A 64 5.19 2.96 8.62
C GLU A 64 4.50 2.84 7.27
N ALA A 65 5.21 2.24 6.33
CA ALA A 65 4.68 1.82 5.06
C ALA A 65 4.34 0.32 5.08
N ALA A 66 3.05 0.00 5.06
CA ALA A 66 2.59 -1.38 5.04
C ALA A 66 1.23 -1.53 4.33
N TRP A 67 1.16 -2.46 3.38
CA TRP A 67 -0.12 -2.79 2.74
C TRP A 67 -1.08 -3.48 3.70
N GLU A 68 -0.56 -4.18 4.71
CA GLU A 68 -1.35 -4.84 5.76
C GLU A 68 -1.96 -3.85 6.77
N ALA A 69 -1.66 -2.55 6.67
CA ALA A 69 -2.20 -1.53 7.58
C ALA A 69 -3.69 -1.22 7.37
N VAL A 70 -4.22 -1.41 6.16
CA VAL A 70 -5.62 -1.06 5.79
C VAL A 70 -6.67 -1.50 6.82
N PRO A 71 -6.68 -2.75 7.33
CA PRO A 71 -7.70 -3.19 8.28
C PRO A 71 -7.57 -2.57 9.68
N TRP A 72 -6.42 -1.96 9.99
CA TRP A 72 -6.10 -1.38 11.28
C TRP A 72 -6.35 0.12 11.33
N LEU A 73 -6.52 0.79 10.18
CA LEU A 73 -6.78 2.24 10.12
C LEU A 73 -7.88 2.69 11.10
N PRO A 74 -9.04 2.03 11.25
CA PRO A 74 -10.09 2.51 12.18
C PRO A 74 -9.72 2.42 13.67
N ARG A 75 -8.60 1.77 14.01
CA ARG A 75 -8.08 1.65 15.38
C ARG A 75 -6.86 2.53 15.63
N MET A 76 -6.40 3.25 14.61
CA MET A 76 -5.32 4.21 14.75
C MET A 76 -5.88 5.53 15.32
N PRO A 77 -5.02 6.36 15.93
CA PRO A 77 -5.39 7.72 16.35
C PRO A 77 -6.10 8.50 15.24
N ASP A 78 -6.98 9.43 15.61
CA ASP A 78 -7.70 10.25 14.62
C ASP A 78 -6.85 11.32 13.96
N ASP A 79 -5.75 11.71 14.61
CA ASP A 79 -4.76 12.67 14.09
C ASP A 79 -3.71 12.03 13.16
N ILE A 80 -3.80 10.73 12.89
CA ILE A 80 -2.87 10.06 11.99
C ILE A 80 -3.12 10.46 10.53
N LEU A 81 -2.03 10.75 9.80
CA LEU A 81 -2.07 10.96 8.36
C LEU A 81 -2.05 9.61 7.62
N VAL A 82 -3.05 9.36 6.78
CA VAL A 82 -3.10 8.19 5.90
C VAL A 82 -2.65 8.59 4.50
N LEU A 83 -1.51 8.03 4.06
CA LEU A 83 -0.96 8.18 2.73
C LEU A 83 -1.33 6.93 1.90
N HIS A 84 -2.38 7.02 1.08
CA HIS A 84 -2.85 5.93 0.24
C HIS A 84 -2.17 5.96 -1.14
N GLN A 85 -1.15 5.12 -1.29
CA GLN A 85 -0.34 4.97 -2.48
C GLN A 85 -0.95 3.95 -3.45
N LEU A 86 -1.32 4.45 -4.63
CA LEU A 86 -1.82 3.65 -5.74
C LEU A 86 -0.71 3.31 -6.73
N ARG A 87 -0.96 2.29 -7.55
CA ARG A 87 -0.14 1.92 -8.70
C ARG A 87 -1.04 1.49 -9.85
N HIS A 88 -0.62 1.71 -11.08
CA HIS A 88 -1.31 1.28 -12.28
C HIS A 88 -1.71 -0.22 -12.16
N PRO A 89 -2.98 -0.58 -12.38
CA PRO A 89 -3.47 -1.91 -12.03
C PRO A 89 -2.78 -3.02 -12.82
N LEU A 90 -2.51 -2.85 -14.13
CA LEU A 90 -1.77 -3.85 -14.89
C LEU A 90 -0.32 -4.03 -14.39
N GLU A 91 0.33 -2.94 -13.98
CA GLU A 91 1.69 -3.01 -13.42
C GLU A 91 1.69 -3.69 -12.05
N PHE A 92 0.64 -3.45 -11.25
CA PHE A 92 0.40 -4.19 -10.03
C PHE A 92 0.20 -5.69 -10.30
N ILE A 93 -0.71 -6.07 -11.21
CA ILE A 93 -1.02 -7.47 -11.52
C ILE A 93 0.24 -8.19 -12.00
N ARG A 94 0.98 -7.60 -12.95
CA ARG A 94 2.26 -8.12 -13.45
C ARG A 94 3.28 -8.31 -12.33
N SER A 95 3.47 -7.29 -11.48
CA SER A 95 4.40 -7.37 -10.36
C SER A 95 3.98 -8.41 -9.33
N ARG A 96 2.67 -8.53 -9.07
CA ARG A 96 2.13 -9.41 -8.03
C ARG A 96 2.07 -10.86 -8.47
N GLN A 97 1.78 -11.13 -9.74
CA GLN A 97 1.78 -12.47 -10.32
C GLN A 97 3.12 -13.18 -10.04
N LYS A 98 4.26 -12.49 -10.23
CA LYS A 98 5.59 -13.02 -9.93
C LYS A 98 5.78 -13.42 -8.46
N LYS A 99 5.19 -12.66 -7.53
CA LYS A 99 5.26 -12.98 -6.08
C LYS A 99 4.25 -14.07 -5.69
N GLY A 100 3.15 -14.18 -6.45
CA GLY A 100 2.03 -15.08 -6.20
C GLY A 100 1.09 -14.61 -5.10
N TRP A 101 0.21 -15.51 -4.65
CA TRP A 101 -0.78 -15.25 -3.62
C TRP A 101 -0.23 -15.47 -2.21
N VAL A 102 0.37 -14.42 -1.64
CA VAL A 102 0.84 -14.42 -0.24
C VAL A 102 -0.21 -13.85 0.71
N HIS A 103 -0.20 -14.31 1.97
CA HIS A 103 -1.13 -13.92 3.04
C HIS A 103 -2.61 -14.13 2.70
N GLY A 104 -2.96 -15.22 1.99
CA GLY A 104 -4.34 -15.47 1.59
C GLY A 104 -5.34 -15.57 2.75
N TYR A 105 -4.92 -16.09 3.91
CA TYR A 105 -5.75 -16.08 5.11
C TYR A 105 -6.10 -14.66 5.56
N PHE A 106 -5.10 -13.76 5.63
CA PHE A 106 -5.28 -12.36 5.99
C PHE A 106 -6.23 -11.65 5.02
N ARG A 107 -6.03 -11.85 3.71
CA ARG A 107 -6.90 -11.29 2.67
C ARG A 107 -8.34 -11.74 2.86
N SER A 108 -8.57 -13.05 3.00
CA SER A 108 -9.93 -13.61 3.18
C SER A 108 -10.61 -13.17 4.48
N ARG A 109 -9.84 -12.78 5.51
CA ARG A 109 -10.41 -12.25 6.75
C ARG A 109 -11.02 -10.87 6.57
N HIS A 110 -10.45 -10.06 5.67
CA HIS A 110 -10.82 -8.67 5.46
C HIS A 110 -11.62 -8.44 4.17
N LEU A 111 -11.53 -9.37 3.24
CA LEU A 111 -12.31 -9.47 2.02
C LEU A 111 -12.90 -10.91 1.96
N PRO A 112 -14.03 -11.19 2.62
CA PRO A 112 -14.55 -12.55 2.82
C PRO A 112 -14.86 -13.34 1.54
N HIS A 113 -15.10 -12.64 0.44
CA HIS A 113 -15.33 -13.23 -0.88
C HIS A 113 -14.04 -13.72 -1.56
N PHE A 114 -12.86 -13.45 -0.99
CA PHE A 114 -11.61 -13.98 -1.52
C PHE A 114 -11.32 -15.40 -1.02
N PRO A 115 -10.82 -16.28 -1.90
CA PRO A 115 -10.50 -17.64 -1.54
C PRO A 115 -9.37 -17.69 -0.52
N ARG A 116 -9.53 -18.57 0.48
CA ARG A 116 -8.45 -19.01 1.37
C ARG A 116 -7.49 -19.89 0.58
N MET A 117 -6.54 -19.24 -0.07
CA MET A 117 -5.55 -19.87 -0.93
C MET A 117 -4.15 -19.55 -0.45
N ASN A 118 -3.22 -20.51 -0.61
CA ASN A 118 -1.80 -20.28 -0.40
C ASN A 118 -1.09 -20.08 -1.76
N LYS A 119 0.19 -19.73 -1.71
CA LYS A 119 0.99 -19.46 -2.92
C LYS A 119 1.03 -20.67 -3.87
N ALA A 120 1.14 -21.89 -3.33
CA ALA A 120 1.21 -23.11 -4.14
C ALA A 120 -0.09 -23.35 -4.92
N ARG A 121 -1.24 -23.28 -4.25
CA ARG A 121 -2.55 -23.43 -4.89
C ARG A 121 -2.85 -22.31 -5.89
N PHE A 122 -2.40 -21.08 -5.65
CA PHE A 122 -2.56 -20.01 -6.64
C PHE A 122 -1.75 -20.28 -7.91
N ALA A 123 -0.54 -20.81 -7.77
CA ALA A 123 0.32 -21.12 -8.90
C ALA A 123 -0.24 -22.23 -9.80
N THR A 124 -1.15 -23.07 -9.30
CA THR A 124 -1.82 -24.12 -10.10
C THR A 124 -3.03 -23.61 -10.88
N LEU A 125 -3.50 -22.38 -10.62
CA LEU A 125 -4.64 -21.82 -11.35
C LEU A 125 -4.23 -21.44 -12.79
N PRO A 126 -5.14 -21.51 -13.77
CA PRO A 126 -4.93 -20.91 -15.09
C PRO A 126 -4.55 -19.44 -14.99
N LEU A 127 -3.70 -18.96 -15.90
CA LEU A 127 -3.23 -17.57 -15.89
C LEU A 127 -4.38 -16.53 -15.91
N PRO A 128 -5.45 -16.68 -16.72
CA PRO A 128 -6.61 -15.79 -16.67
C PRO A 128 -7.22 -15.69 -15.27
N GLU A 129 -7.40 -16.84 -14.58
CA GLU A 129 -7.96 -16.87 -13.24
C GLU A 129 -7.02 -16.23 -12.20
N GLN A 130 -5.71 -16.43 -12.34
CA GLN A 130 -4.72 -15.73 -11.52
C GLN A 130 -4.83 -14.21 -11.70
N ALA A 131 -4.94 -13.73 -12.94
CA ALA A 131 -5.06 -12.32 -13.27
C ALA A 131 -6.35 -11.73 -12.70
N ASP A 132 -7.48 -12.43 -12.85
CA ASP A 132 -8.78 -12.02 -12.30
C ASP A 132 -8.73 -11.85 -10.77
N TRP A 133 -8.16 -12.81 -10.04
CA TRP A 133 -8.03 -12.68 -8.58
C TRP A 133 -7.14 -11.51 -8.15
N LEU A 134 -6.09 -11.21 -8.93
CA LEU A 134 -5.23 -10.07 -8.65
C LEU A 134 -5.91 -8.74 -8.98
N ALA A 135 -6.66 -8.67 -10.08
CA ALA A 135 -7.45 -7.51 -10.46
C ALA A 135 -8.52 -7.19 -9.40
N ARG A 136 -9.31 -8.20 -8.99
CA ARG A 136 -10.29 -8.08 -7.90
C ARG A 136 -9.63 -7.60 -6.62
N PHE A 137 -8.48 -8.18 -6.26
CA PHE A 137 -7.78 -7.77 -5.04
C PHE A 137 -7.37 -6.30 -5.10
N TRP A 138 -6.89 -5.82 -6.26
CA TRP A 138 -6.54 -4.42 -6.44
C TRP A 138 -7.76 -3.50 -6.26
N ILE A 139 -8.89 -3.85 -6.88
CA ILE A 139 -10.14 -3.09 -6.78
C ILE A 139 -10.60 -3.00 -5.32
N ASP A 140 -10.79 -4.16 -4.70
CA ASP A 140 -11.43 -4.26 -3.39
C ASP A 140 -10.53 -3.76 -2.25
N TRP A 141 -9.21 -3.96 -2.36
CA TRP A 141 -8.28 -3.50 -1.32
C TRP A 141 -8.13 -1.99 -1.29
N ASN A 142 -8.08 -1.34 -2.47
CA ASN A 142 -8.01 0.12 -2.53
C ASN A 142 -9.34 0.76 -2.07
N ALA A 143 -10.49 0.16 -2.42
CA ALA A 143 -11.78 0.60 -1.90
C ALA A 143 -11.88 0.42 -0.37
N LEU A 144 -11.36 -0.69 0.16
CA LEU A 144 -11.27 -0.93 1.60
C LEU A 144 -10.38 0.11 2.29
N ALA A 145 -9.25 0.50 1.70
CA ALA A 145 -8.37 1.53 2.26
C ALA A 145 -9.10 2.86 2.44
N GLU A 146 -9.85 3.31 1.43
CA GLU A 146 -10.67 4.52 1.50
C GLU A 146 -11.74 4.44 2.59
N ALA A 147 -12.51 3.35 2.60
CA ALA A 147 -13.56 3.17 3.60
C ALA A 147 -13.01 3.13 5.03
N ARG A 148 -11.81 2.58 5.22
CA ARG A 148 -11.16 2.43 6.54
C ARG A 148 -10.42 3.68 7.00
N ALA A 149 -10.08 4.58 6.08
CA ALA A 149 -9.50 5.88 6.36
C ALA A 149 -10.56 6.98 6.64
N ALA A 150 -11.85 6.66 6.52
CA ALA A 150 -12.93 7.62 6.74
C ALA A 150 -12.80 8.31 8.11
N GLY A 151 -12.87 9.65 8.12
CA GLY A 151 -12.72 10.48 9.32
C GLY A 151 -11.28 10.85 9.67
N LYS A 152 -10.27 10.40 8.91
CA LYS A 152 -8.85 10.70 9.16
C LYS A 152 -8.29 11.67 8.11
N GLN A 153 -7.19 12.34 8.43
CA GLN A 153 -6.44 13.11 7.43
C GLN A 153 -5.91 12.13 6.37
N TYR A 154 -6.19 12.39 5.10
CA TYR A 154 -6.01 11.41 4.04
C TYR A 154 -5.49 12.06 2.75
N LEU A 155 -4.41 11.51 2.22
CA LEU A 155 -3.88 11.85 0.90
C LEU A 155 -3.79 10.60 0.04
N ARG A 156 -4.38 10.64 -1.15
CA ARG A 156 -4.28 9.58 -2.16
C ARG A 156 -3.44 10.05 -3.34
N TYR A 157 -2.48 9.24 -3.77
CA TYR A 157 -1.62 9.57 -4.91
C TYR A 157 -1.24 8.32 -5.71
N ARG A 158 -0.91 8.53 -6.99
CA ARG A 158 -0.36 7.48 -7.87
C ARG A 158 1.15 7.49 -7.73
N ILE A 159 1.78 6.32 -7.62
CA ILE A 159 3.25 6.23 -7.54
C ILE A 159 3.90 6.71 -8.84
N GLU A 160 3.19 6.63 -9.96
CA GLU A 160 3.63 7.11 -11.27
C GLU A 160 3.71 8.65 -11.36
N ASP A 161 2.97 9.36 -10.50
CA ASP A 161 3.03 10.83 -10.39
C ASP A 161 3.88 11.28 -9.20
N PHE A 162 4.64 10.37 -8.59
CA PHE A 162 5.44 10.72 -7.43
C PHE A 162 6.71 11.43 -7.85
N ASP A 163 6.72 12.75 -7.68
CA ASP A 163 7.82 13.65 -7.98
C ASP A 163 8.24 14.45 -6.74
N LEU A 164 9.14 15.41 -6.94
CA LEU A 164 9.63 16.28 -5.87
C LEU A 164 8.51 17.14 -5.27
N GLU A 165 7.59 17.65 -6.10
CA GLU A 165 6.45 18.45 -5.63
C GLU A 165 5.53 17.61 -4.73
N LYS A 166 5.26 16.35 -5.11
CA LYS A 166 4.45 15.44 -4.29
C LYS A 166 5.15 15.09 -2.97
N LEU A 167 6.46 14.92 -2.98
CA LEU A 167 7.24 14.67 -1.76
C LEU A 167 7.16 15.89 -0.81
N GLU A 168 7.37 17.09 -1.33
CA GLU A 168 7.25 18.35 -0.58
C GLU A 168 5.86 18.51 0.04
N GLU A 169 4.80 18.26 -0.72
CA GLU A 169 3.42 18.25 -0.20
C GLU A 169 3.26 17.28 0.98
N ILE A 170 3.81 16.06 0.87
CA ILE A 170 3.74 15.06 1.94
C ILE A 170 4.51 15.54 3.19
N LEU A 171 5.71 16.09 3.04
CA LEU A 171 6.51 16.58 4.17
C LEU A 171 5.82 17.76 4.87
N GLN A 172 5.15 18.64 4.11
CA GLN A 172 4.32 19.71 4.64
C GLN A 172 3.11 19.17 5.39
N LEU A 173 2.38 18.19 4.84
CA LEU A 173 1.23 17.58 5.53
C LEU A 173 1.61 16.89 6.84
N LEU A 174 2.84 16.37 6.90
CA LEU A 174 3.45 15.76 8.08
C LEU A 174 3.92 16.77 9.12
N ASP A 175 3.95 18.06 8.82
CA ASP A 175 4.63 19.08 9.64
C ASP A 175 6.08 18.65 9.96
N PHE A 176 6.76 18.03 9.00
CA PHE A 176 8.15 17.57 9.14
C PHE A 176 9.10 18.71 8.76
N PRO A 177 9.97 19.20 9.66
CA PRO A 177 10.97 20.20 9.31
C PRO A 177 11.99 19.63 8.31
N HIS A 178 12.19 20.29 7.19
CA HIS A 178 13.14 19.87 6.15
C HIS A 178 13.77 21.08 5.45
N ASP A 179 14.95 20.86 4.88
CA ASP A 179 15.61 21.79 3.95
C ASP A 179 15.30 21.36 2.51
N PRO A 180 14.65 22.19 1.68
CA PRO A 180 14.34 21.86 0.29
C PRO A 180 15.56 21.41 -0.53
N ALA A 181 16.75 21.96 -0.26
CA ALA A 181 17.97 21.56 -0.97
C ALA A 181 18.39 20.12 -0.62
N GLN A 182 18.22 19.73 0.65
CA GLN A 182 18.45 18.36 1.10
C GLN A 182 17.40 17.42 0.50
N VAL A 183 16.14 17.83 0.42
CA VAL A 183 15.06 17.03 -0.18
C VAL A 183 15.37 16.72 -1.64
N GLU A 184 15.72 17.72 -2.44
CA GLU A 184 16.09 17.56 -3.84
C GLU A 184 17.32 16.64 -4.02
N GLN A 185 18.34 16.82 -3.18
CA GLN A 185 19.56 16.01 -3.20
C GLN A 185 19.24 14.52 -2.93
N VAL A 186 18.50 14.23 -1.87
CA VAL A 186 18.15 12.85 -1.49
C VAL A 186 17.22 12.22 -2.54
N PHE A 187 16.23 12.97 -3.03
CA PHE A 187 15.32 12.51 -4.06
C PHE A 187 16.07 12.10 -5.34
N SER A 188 17.04 12.92 -5.76
CA SER A 188 17.86 12.67 -6.96
C SER A 188 18.86 11.52 -6.78
N ALA A 189 19.37 11.32 -5.56
CA ALA A 189 20.36 10.28 -5.28
C ALA A 189 19.74 8.87 -5.14
N LEU A 190 18.47 8.78 -4.73
CA LEU A 190 17.84 7.50 -4.44
C LEU A 190 17.32 6.84 -5.73
N PRO A 191 17.84 5.67 -6.11
CA PRO A 191 17.42 5.02 -7.35
C PRO A 191 15.95 4.57 -7.24
N THR A 192 15.12 4.94 -8.20
CA THR A 192 13.68 4.58 -8.24
C THR A 192 13.44 3.09 -8.49
N ASN A 193 14.47 2.35 -8.90
CA ASN A 193 14.39 0.96 -9.31
C ASN A 193 14.58 -0.06 -8.17
N VAL A 194 14.46 0.35 -6.90
CA VAL A 194 14.71 -0.47 -5.67
C VAL A 194 14.04 -1.86 -5.70
N ASN A 195 12.95 -2.01 -6.46
CA ASN A 195 12.14 -3.24 -6.53
C ASN A 195 11.96 -3.85 -7.93
N THR A 196 12.67 -3.33 -8.93
CA THR A 196 12.61 -3.82 -10.32
C THR A 196 13.58 -4.99 -10.46
N ARG A 197 13.08 -6.22 -10.35
CA ARG A 197 13.87 -7.43 -10.60
C ARG A 197 13.19 -8.29 -11.67
N GLY A 198 13.91 -8.57 -12.75
CA GLY A 198 13.54 -9.48 -13.85
C GLY A 198 12.61 -8.88 -14.91
N GLN A 199 12.40 -9.64 -15.99
CA GLN A 199 11.52 -9.26 -17.10
C GLN A 199 10.07 -9.13 -16.64
N LYS A 200 9.38 -8.08 -17.13
CA LYS A 200 7.94 -7.91 -16.93
C LYS A 200 7.20 -8.92 -17.81
N ARG A 201 6.10 -9.46 -17.29
CA ARG A 201 5.18 -10.30 -18.07
C ARG A 201 4.29 -9.41 -18.94
N GLU A 202 4.69 -9.22 -20.18
CA GLU A 202 3.94 -8.42 -21.15
C GLU A 202 2.68 -9.13 -21.64
N ASP A 203 2.63 -10.46 -21.48
CA ASP A 203 1.48 -11.30 -21.80
C ASP A 203 0.28 -11.10 -20.86
N ILE A 204 0.45 -10.35 -19.77
CA ILE A 204 -0.66 -9.94 -18.90
C ILE A 204 -1.23 -8.63 -19.42
N THR A 205 -2.36 -8.73 -20.13
CA THR A 205 -3.16 -7.63 -20.69
C THR A 205 -4.60 -7.67 -20.13
N LEU A 206 -5.41 -6.67 -20.46
CA LEU A 206 -6.84 -6.67 -20.12
C LEU A 206 -7.59 -7.85 -20.74
N ASP A 207 -7.09 -8.38 -21.86
CA ASP A 207 -7.73 -9.48 -22.58
C ASP A 207 -7.71 -10.81 -21.82
N LEU A 208 -6.83 -10.94 -20.83
CA LEU A 208 -6.82 -12.09 -19.92
C LEU A 208 -7.95 -12.05 -18.89
N LEU A 209 -8.57 -10.90 -18.66
CA LEU A 209 -9.58 -10.73 -17.63
C LEU A 209 -10.96 -11.13 -18.16
N SER A 210 -11.77 -11.76 -17.30
CA SER A 210 -13.19 -11.97 -17.58
C SER A 210 -13.89 -10.62 -17.79
N ASP A 211 -14.93 -10.59 -18.64
CA ASP A 211 -15.62 -9.35 -19.01
C ASP A 211 -16.08 -8.53 -17.80
N GLY A 212 -16.65 -9.20 -16.79
CA GLY A 212 -17.05 -8.55 -15.54
C GLY A 212 -15.87 -7.94 -14.79
N THR A 213 -14.79 -8.71 -14.60
CA THR A 213 -13.59 -8.22 -13.89
C THR A 213 -12.90 -7.10 -14.67
N ARG A 214 -12.90 -7.16 -16.00
CA ARG A 214 -12.36 -6.12 -16.88
C ARG A 214 -13.15 -4.81 -16.76
N ALA A 215 -14.47 -4.89 -16.78
CA ALA A 215 -15.35 -3.74 -16.61
C ALA A 215 -15.15 -3.08 -15.24
N ASP A 216 -15.15 -3.89 -14.17
CA ASP A 216 -14.93 -3.43 -12.80
C ASP A 216 -13.55 -2.79 -12.62
N LEU A 217 -12.50 -3.41 -13.19
CA LEU A 217 -11.14 -2.88 -13.13
C LEU A 217 -11.02 -1.55 -13.88
N SER A 218 -11.64 -1.43 -15.05
CA SER A 218 -11.64 -0.21 -15.85
C SER A 218 -12.35 0.93 -15.13
N ALA A 219 -13.52 0.67 -14.54
CA ALA A 219 -14.24 1.66 -13.74
C ALA A 219 -13.43 2.10 -12.51
N ALA A 220 -12.82 1.16 -11.79
CA ALA A 220 -11.98 1.47 -10.64
C ALA A 220 -10.72 2.25 -11.04
N ALA A 221 -10.06 1.85 -12.13
CA ALA A 221 -8.88 2.53 -12.67
C ALA A 221 -9.20 3.98 -13.03
N GLN A 222 -10.30 4.22 -13.76
CA GLN A 222 -10.75 5.56 -14.11
C GLN A 222 -11.00 6.42 -12.87
N ARG A 223 -11.69 5.87 -11.85
CA ARG A 223 -11.93 6.56 -10.56
C ARG A 223 -10.62 6.95 -9.85
N TYR A 224 -9.57 6.18 -10.08
CA TYR A 224 -8.23 6.40 -9.54
C TYR A 224 -7.30 7.18 -10.48
N GLY A 225 -7.82 7.68 -11.60
CA GLY A 225 -7.06 8.50 -12.56
C GLY A 225 -6.19 7.71 -13.51
N TYR A 226 -6.40 6.41 -13.70
CA TYR A 226 -5.69 5.61 -14.70
C TYR A 226 -6.53 5.40 -15.96
N SER A 227 -5.86 5.38 -17.11
CA SER A 227 -6.40 4.89 -18.38
C SER A 227 -5.86 3.49 -18.63
N LEU A 228 -6.72 2.53 -19.00
CA LEU A 228 -6.35 1.13 -19.27
C LEU A 228 -6.39 0.81 -20.76
#